data_AF-A0A523PJC2-F1
#
_entry.id   AF-A0A523PJC2-F1
#
_cell.length_a   1.000
_cell.length_b   1.000
_cell.length_c   1.000
_cell.angle_alpha   90.00
_cell.angle_beta   90.00
_cell.angle_gamma   90.00
#
_symmetry.space_group_name_H-M   'P 1'
#
loop_
_entity.id
_entity.type
_entity.pdbx_description
1 polymer ?
#
loop_
_entity_poly.entity_id
_entity_poly.type
_entity_poly.pdbx_seq_one_letter_code
_entity_poly.pdbx_strand_id
1 'polypeptide(L)'
;MKLNKILLTGLLATLFGTGLATSDSALAASSSCAGSPTCTTGAVPLDFQIIIPQFVRLRIGTAASTDTIVFDMTLTPDLIGDSSSVAGTGGDAGAGEVNVRVMANGAGLTVNVDAATSGTGAGIDCQAASGSCVPGTDFINWDEITVTPNGCTVAPPLLNNGGTGTANYPAAAPLKESCTWIYTYDNTTVPPNGTYVGTVTYTATSV
;
A
#
# COMPACT_ATOMS: atom_id res chain seq x y z
N MET A 1 41.34 -59.87 29.10
CA MET A 1 40.02 -59.83 28.44
C MET A 1 39.12 -58.89 29.24
N LYS A 2 39.00 -57.62 28.85
CA LYS A 2 38.10 -56.63 29.47
C LYS A 2 37.46 -55.81 28.35
N LEU A 3 36.14 -55.88 28.29
CA LEU A 3 35.27 -55.32 27.26
C LEU A 3 34.84 -53.89 27.63
N ASN A 4 34.71 -53.04 26.61
CA ASN A 4 34.40 -51.61 26.64
C ASN A 4 33.10 -51.24 27.38
N LYS A 5 33.15 -50.18 28.21
CA LYS A 5 31.98 -49.51 28.79
C LYS A 5 31.58 -48.29 27.95
N ILE A 6 30.50 -48.51 27.21
CA ILE A 6 29.35 -47.66 26.86
C ILE A 6 29.50 -46.13 26.99
N LEU A 7 29.26 -45.49 25.84
CA LEU A 7 29.20 -44.06 25.59
C LEU A 7 28.10 -43.32 26.37
N LEU A 8 28.53 -42.17 26.90
CA LEU A 8 27.90 -40.84 26.90
C LEU A 8 26.61 -40.67 26.06
N THR A 9 25.50 -40.33 26.72
CA THR A 9 24.43 -39.53 26.12
C THR A 9 24.05 -38.43 27.10
N GLY A 10 24.40 -37.20 26.73
CA GLY A 10 24.32 -36.01 27.56
C GLY A 10 22.90 -35.55 27.84
N LEU A 11 22.75 -35.10 29.08
CA LEU A 11 21.64 -34.34 29.64
C LEU A 11 21.50 -32.99 28.92
N LEU A 12 20.41 -32.79 28.16
CA LEU A 12 20.03 -31.50 27.61
C LEU A 12 18.84 -30.95 28.40
N ALA A 13 19.14 -30.12 29.39
CA ALA A 13 18.18 -29.33 30.15
C ALA A 13 18.12 -27.92 29.54
N THR A 14 17.03 -27.60 28.85
CA THR A 14 16.72 -26.22 28.42
C THR A 14 15.32 -25.85 28.89
N LEU A 15 15.31 -24.87 29.81
CA LEU A 15 14.19 -24.16 30.41
C LEU A 15 13.06 -23.87 29.40
N PHE A 16 11.87 -24.40 29.66
CA PHE A 16 10.64 -23.78 29.17
C PHE A 16 10.18 -22.78 30.22
N GLY A 17 10.22 -21.50 29.85
CA GLY A 17 9.81 -20.37 30.68
C GLY A 17 8.36 -20.50 31.14
N THR A 18 8.18 -20.40 32.44
CA THR A 18 6.90 -20.27 33.13
C THR A 18 6.21 -18.98 32.72
N GLY A 19 5.25 -19.06 31.81
CA GLY A 19 4.23 -18.03 31.65
C GLY A 19 3.31 -18.06 32.87
N LEU A 20 3.71 -17.39 33.95
CA LEU A 20 2.83 -17.07 35.07
C LEU A 20 1.76 -16.11 34.54
N ALA A 21 0.60 -16.65 34.16
CA ALA A 21 -0.61 -15.86 34.07
C ALA A 21 -0.91 -15.38 35.50
N THR A 22 -0.47 -14.16 35.83
CA THR A 22 -0.97 -13.46 37.00
C THR A 22 -2.44 -13.17 36.74
N SER A 23 -3.31 -14.00 37.32
CA SER A 23 -4.73 -13.72 37.44
C SER A 23 -4.88 -12.44 38.25
N ASP A 24 -4.87 -11.30 37.56
CA ASP A 24 -5.08 -10.01 38.20
C ASP A 24 -6.52 -10.01 38.74
N SER A 25 -6.64 -10.14 40.05
CA SER A 25 -7.94 -10.17 40.71
C SER A 25 -8.40 -8.73 40.81
N ALA A 26 -9.18 -8.27 39.83
CA ALA A 26 -9.75 -6.92 39.86
C ALA A 26 -10.71 -6.79 41.05
N LEU A 27 -10.29 -6.08 42.10
CA LEU A 27 -11.18 -5.66 43.18
C LEU A 27 -12.05 -4.51 42.66
N ALA A 28 -13.37 -4.69 42.68
CA ALA A 28 -14.29 -3.63 42.28
C ALA A 28 -14.19 -2.45 43.27
N ALA A 29 -13.75 -1.29 42.76
CA ALA A 29 -13.84 -0.05 43.52
C ALA A 29 -15.32 0.26 43.76
N SER A 30 -15.71 0.46 45.02
CA SER A 30 -17.09 0.79 45.39
C SER A 30 -17.09 1.76 46.55
N SER A 31 -18.09 2.65 46.58
CA SER A 31 -18.32 3.53 47.71
C SER A 31 -19.81 3.52 48.03
N SER A 32 -20.14 3.30 49.29
CA SER A 32 -21.50 3.30 49.80
C SER A 32 -21.59 4.22 51.01
N CYS A 33 -22.76 4.78 51.25
CA CYS A 33 -23.05 5.57 52.44
C CYS A 33 -24.42 5.14 52.98
N ALA A 34 -24.60 5.09 54.30
CA ALA A 34 -25.86 4.73 54.94
C ALA A 34 -25.99 5.39 56.34
N GLY A 35 -27.23 5.67 56.78
CA GLY A 35 -27.53 6.05 58.17
C GLY A 35 -27.38 7.53 58.56
N SER A 36 -27.20 8.44 57.61
CA SER A 36 -27.08 9.89 57.86
C SER A 36 -28.13 10.70 57.08
N PRO A 37 -28.71 11.79 57.65
CA PRO A 37 -29.62 12.69 56.92
C PRO A 37 -28.94 13.43 55.75
N THR A 38 -27.60 13.47 55.73
CA THR A 38 -26.79 13.87 54.55
C THR A 38 -25.77 12.76 54.26
N CYS A 39 -25.83 12.19 53.06
CA CYS A 39 -25.10 10.99 52.67
C CYS A 39 -24.47 11.24 51.31
N THR A 40 -23.14 11.09 51.22
CA THR A 40 -22.40 11.27 49.97
C THR A 40 -21.38 10.15 49.88
N THR A 41 -21.33 9.47 48.72
CA THR A 41 -20.31 8.48 48.45
C THR A 41 -19.00 9.16 48.07
N GLY A 42 -17.88 8.48 48.29
CA GLY A 42 -16.59 8.87 47.70
C GLY A 42 -16.58 8.70 46.18
N ALA A 43 -15.58 9.28 45.53
CA ALA A 43 -15.31 9.06 44.11
C ALA A 43 -14.84 7.61 43.89
N VAL A 44 -15.34 6.97 42.83
CA VAL A 44 -14.96 5.61 42.41
C VAL A 44 -14.28 5.72 41.05
N PRO A 45 -12.98 5.40 40.93
CA PRO A 45 -12.26 5.53 39.66
C PRO A 45 -12.62 4.42 38.68
N LEU A 46 -12.56 4.75 37.38
CA LEU A 46 -12.69 3.81 36.26
C LEU A 46 -11.54 4.08 35.28
N ASP A 47 -10.73 3.06 35.03
CA ASP A 47 -9.60 3.14 34.11
C ASP A 47 -9.97 2.58 32.72
N PHE A 48 -9.51 3.25 31.66
CA PHE A 48 -9.68 2.82 30.28
C PHE A 48 -8.31 2.53 29.65
N GLN A 49 -8.22 1.41 28.92
CA GLN A 49 -7.04 1.05 28.15
C GLN A 49 -7.42 0.82 26.68
N ILE A 50 -6.68 1.44 25.78
CA ILE A 50 -6.80 1.23 24.32
C ILE A 50 -5.43 0.78 23.82
N ILE A 51 -5.37 -0.40 23.21
CA ILE A 51 -4.14 -0.95 22.62
C ILE A 51 -4.27 -0.80 21.09
N ILE A 52 -3.40 -0.01 20.48
CA ILE A 52 -3.36 0.19 19.02
C ILE A 52 -2.07 -0.47 18.49
N PRO A 53 -2.16 -1.54 17.67
CA PRO A 53 -0.98 -2.13 17.05
C PRO A 53 -0.38 -1.18 16.00
N GLN A 54 0.87 -1.42 15.63
CA GLN A 54 1.45 -0.77 14.46
C GLN A 54 0.72 -1.21 13.18
N PHE A 55 0.49 -0.28 12.26
CA PHE A 55 -0.09 -0.56 10.95
C PHE A 55 0.51 0.32 9.86
N VAL A 56 0.42 -0.17 8.63
CA VAL A 56 0.57 0.59 7.39
C VAL A 56 -0.65 0.26 6.53
N ARG A 57 -1.24 1.28 5.91
CA ARG A 57 -2.38 1.13 5.00
C ARG A 57 -2.16 1.98 3.76
N LEU A 58 -2.30 1.31 2.62
CA LEU A 58 -2.40 1.94 1.31
C LEU A 58 -3.80 1.73 0.76
N ARG A 59 -4.35 2.77 0.15
CA ARG A 59 -5.49 2.69 -0.76
C ARG A 59 -5.16 3.50 -2.00
N ILE A 60 -5.33 2.90 -3.17
CA ILE A 60 -5.33 3.56 -4.47
C ILE A 60 -6.70 3.25 -5.09
N GLY A 61 -7.39 4.25 -5.61
CA GLY A 61 -8.67 4.05 -6.27
C GLY A 61 -9.80 3.63 -5.34
N THR A 62 -10.86 3.04 -5.89
CA THR A 62 -11.93 2.36 -5.18
C THR A 62 -11.42 1.20 -4.31
N ALA A 63 -12.07 0.96 -3.18
CA ALA A 63 -11.65 -0.09 -2.25
C ALA A 63 -12.10 -1.52 -2.67
N ALA A 64 -12.89 -1.67 -3.74
CA ALA A 64 -13.61 -2.90 -4.06
C ALA A 64 -13.20 -3.54 -5.40
N SER A 65 -12.47 -2.82 -6.25
CA SER A 65 -12.12 -3.25 -7.60
C SER A 65 -10.84 -2.57 -8.08
N THR A 66 -10.21 -3.11 -9.11
CA THR A 66 -9.16 -2.41 -9.86
C THR A 66 -9.79 -1.24 -10.62
N ASP A 67 -9.29 -0.03 -10.39
CA ASP A 67 -9.63 1.12 -11.20
C ASP A 67 -8.88 1.07 -12.53
N THR A 68 -9.61 1.37 -13.61
CA THR A 68 -9.05 1.43 -14.96
C THR A 68 -8.95 2.87 -15.40
N ILE A 69 -7.76 3.27 -15.84
CA ILE A 69 -7.55 4.49 -16.61
C ILE A 69 -7.39 4.10 -18.08
N VAL A 70 -8.13 4.77 -18.97
CA VAL A 70 -8.13 4.53 -20.41
C VAL A 70 -7.69 5.77 -21.17
N PHE A 71 -6.71 5.62 -22.05
CA PHE A 71 -6.27 6.63 -23.01
C PHE A 71 -6.76 6.23 -24.40
N ASP A 72 -7.85 6.85 -24.87
CA ASP A 72 -8.47 6.51 -26.15
C ASP A 72 -7.98 7.42 -27.27
N MET A 73 -6.96 6.95 -27.99
CA MET A 73 -6.38 7.66 -29.14
C MET A 73 -7.32 7.72 -30.35
N THR A 74 -8.43 6.97 -30.38
CA THR A 74 -9.41 7.06 -31.47
C THR A 74 -10.20 8.36 -31.43
N LEU A 75 -10.28 9.00 -30.25
CA LEU A 75 -10.93 10.30 -30.06
C LEU A 75 -10.00 11.48 -30.39
N THR A 76 -8.69 11.22 -30.43
CA THR A 76 -7.64 12.22 -30.66
C THR A 76 -6.57 11.72 -31.64
N PRO A 77 -6.97 11.28 -32.85
CA PRO A 77 -6.05 10.61 -33.78
C PRO A 77 -4.90 11.51 -34.25
N ASP A 78 -5.13 12.83 -34.31
CA ASP A 78 -4.12 13.80 -34.72
C ASP A 78 -2.97 13.95 -33.72
N LEU A 79 -3.17 13.48 -32.48
CA LEU A 79 -2.14 13.57 -31.44
C LEU A 79 -1.13 12.42 -31.53
N ILE A 80 -1.44 11.28 -32.15
CA ILE A 80 -0.58 10.07 -32.09
C ILE A 80 0.88 10.37 -32.49
N GLY A 81 1.81 10.16 -31.55
CA GLY A 81 3.25 10.41 -31.72
C GLY A 81 3.69 11.87 -31.75
N ASP A 82 2.83 12.84 -31.43
CA ASP A 82 3.14 14.27 -31.48
C ASP A 82 3.74 14.84 -30.19
N SER A 83 3.92 13.99 -29.17
CA SER A 83 4.40 14.35 -27.82
C SER A 83 3.48 15.30 -27.04
N SER A 84 2.20 15.42 -27.43
CA SER A 84 1.18 16.08 -26.62
C SER A 84 0.56 15.10 -25.63
N SER A 85 0.50 15.51 -24.36
CA SER A 85 -0.08 14.67 -23.31
C SER A 85 -1.58 14.51 -23.49
N VAL A 86 -2.02 13.26 -23.50
CA VAL A 86 -3.43 12.86 -23.56
C VAL A 86 -3.93 12.54 -22.17
N ALA A 87 -5.02 13.20 -21.77
CA ALA A 87 -5.66 12.93 -20.48
C ALA A 87 -6.35 11.57 -20.48
N GLY A 88 -6.22 10.85 -19.36
CA GLY A 88 -6.95 9.61 -19.14
C GLY A 88 -8.45 9.82 -18.93
N THR A 89 -9.20 8.76 -19.12
CA THR A 89 -10.60 8.63 -18.69
C THR A 89 -10.72 7.47 -17.69
N GLY A 90 -11.82 7.43 -16.92
CA GLY A 90 -11.95 6.48 -15.81
C GLY A 90 -11.25 6.95 -14.54
N GLY A 91 -11.12 6.07 -13.54
CA GLY A 91 -10.68 6.42 -12.18
C GLY A 91 -11.84 6.79 -11.23
N ASP A 92 -11.55 6.90 -9.94
CA ASP A 92 -12.56 7.14 -8.89
C ASP A 92 -12.60 8.59 -8.38
N ALA A 93 -11.66 9.44 -8.78
CA ALA A 93 -11.56 10.83 -8.34
C ALA A 93 -11.92 11.85 -9.43
N GLY A 94 -11.98 11.44 -10.69
CA GLY A 94 -12.10 12.30 -11.86
C GLY A 94 -11.56 11.60 -13.10
N ALA A 95 -11.60 12.25 -14.26
CA ALA A 95 -11.13 11.65 -15.52
C ALA A 95 -9.60 11.46 -15.48
N GLY A 96 -9.15 10.20 -15.47
CA GLY A 96 -7.72 9.89 -15.37
C GLY A 96 -7.19 9.99 -13.94
N GLU A 97 -8.07 10.13 -12.95
CA GLU A 97 -7.69 10.47 -11.58
C GLU A 97 -8.12 9.39 -10.57
N VAL A 98 -7.22 9.06 -9.63
CA VAL A 98 -7.50 8.11 -8.54
C VAL A 98 -7.24 8.72 -7.17
N ASN A 99 -8.11 8.43 -6.21
CA ASN A 99 -7.91 8.79 -4.81
C ASN A 99 -6.80 7.93 -4.20
N VAL A 100 -5.88 8.57 -3.49
CA VAL A 100 -4.78 7.92 -2.79
C VAL A 100 -4.85 8.22 -1.31
N ARG A 101 -4.66 7.19 -0.50
CA ARG A 101 -4.53 7.32 0.95
C ARG A 101 -3.41 6.45 1.48
N VAL A 102 -2.47 7.09 2.15
CA VAL A 102 -1.36 6.43 2.85
C VAL A 102 -1.47 6.75 4.33
N MET A 103 -1.55 5.73 5.16
CA MET A 103 -1.66 5.89 6.61
C MET A 103 -0.70 4.96 7.33
N ALA A 104 -0.01 5.47 8.35
CA ALA A 104 0.81 4.67 9.25
C ALA A 104 0.91 5.34 10.63
N ASN A 105 1.12 4.54 11.67
CA ASN A 105 1.26 5.01 13.06
C ASN A 105 2.60 4.62 13.72
N GLY A 106 3.53 4.04 12.97
CA GLY A 106 4.87 3.72 13.48
C GLY A 106 5.69 5.00 13.66
N ALA A 107 6.12 5.28 14.90
CA ALA A 107 6.94 6.45 15.17
C ALA A 107 8.32 6.31 14.52
N GLY A 108 8.72 7.30 13.71
CA GLY A 108 10.03 7.34 13.08
C GLY A 108 10.23 6.39 11.90
N LEU A 109 9.18 5.70 11.44
CA LEU A 109 9.27 4.82 10.27
C LEU A 109 9.00 5.59 8.99
N THR A 110 9.81 5.32 7.98
CA THR A 110 9.53 5.78 6.61
C THR A 110 8.52 4.82 5.99
N VAL A 111 7.57 5.34 5.22
CA VAL A 111 6.67 4.50 4.43
C VAL A 111 7.08 4.58 2.96
N ASN A 112 7.50 3.46 2.39
CA ASN A 112 7.77 3.34 0.98
C ASN A 112 6.49 2.90 0.29
N VAL A 113 6.07 3.63 -0.74
CA VAL A 113 5.06 3.16 -1.69
C VAL A 113 5.78 2.78 -2.98
N ASP A 114 5.73 1.51 -3.32
CA ASP A 114 6.38 0.92 -4.47
C ASP A 114 5.36 0.70 -5.59
N ALA A 115 5.73 1.03 -6.82
CA ALA A 115 4.94 0.78 -8.03
C ALA A 115 5.64 -0.29 -8.88
N ALA A 116 5.04 -1.49 -8.95
CA ALA A 116 5.49 -2.57 -9.81
C ALA A 116 4.59 -2.64 -11.05
N THR A 117 5.17 -2.36 -12.21
CA THR A 117 4.45 -2.38 -13.49
C THR A 117 4.44 -3.78 -14.12
N SER A 118 3.35 -4.14 -14.80
CA SER A 118 3.27 -5.39 -15.56
C SER A 118 4.11 -5.36 -16.85
N GLY A 119 4.27 -6.52 -17.49
CA GLY A 119 5.09 -6.69 -18.68
C GLY A 119 6.48 -7.23 -18.35
N THR A 120 7.08 -7.98 -19.26
CA THR A 120 8.37 -8.70 -19.06
C THR A 120 9.59 -7.77 -19.08
N GLY A 121 9.43 -6.51 -18.67
CA GLY A 121 10.44 -5.46 -18.78
C GLY A 121 10.50 -4.75 -20.13
N ALA A 122 9.65 -5.12 -21.08
CA ALA A 122 9.56 -4.46 -22.38
C ALA A 122 8.56 -3.28 -22.42
N GLY A 123 7.60 -3.23 -21.49
CA GLY A 123 6.55 -2.22 -21.43
C GLY A 123 5.15 -2.81 -21.30
N ILE A 124 4.15 -1.99 -21.57
CA ILE A 124 2.73 -2.35 -21.70
C ILE A 124 2.57 -3.16 -23.00
N ASP A 125 2.15 -4.41 -22.88
CA ASP A 125 2.05 -5.35 -24.00
C ASP A 125 0.75 -5.16 -24.80
N CYS A 126 0.86 -5.31 -26.12
CA CYS A 126 -0.32 -5.31 -26.96
C CYS A 126 -1.15 -6.59 -26.82
N GLN A 127 -2.46 -6.47 -26.98
CA GLN A 127 -3.40 -7.59 -26.94
C GLN A 127 -3.81 -8.05 -28.34
N ALA A 128 -3.87 -9.37 -28.54
CA ALA A 128 -4.04 -10.01 -29.85
C ALA A 128 -5.36 -9.69 -30.56
N ALA A 129 -6.36 -9.18 -29.83
CA ALA A 129 -7.72 -8.98 -30.33
C ALA A 129 -7.96 -7.60 -30.96
N SER A 130 -6.91 -6.80 -31.16
CA SER A 130 -7.05 -5.39 -31.55
C SER A 130 -5.98 -4.98 -32.57
N GLY A 131 -6.40 -4.64 -33.79
CA GLY A 131 -5.55 -3.99 -34.78
C GLY A 131 -4.48 -4.89 -35.40
N SER A 132 -3.32 -4.33 -35.72
CA SER A 132 -2.18 -4.98 -36.39
C SER A 132 -0.96 -5.18 -35.49
N CYS A 133 -1.04 -4.81 -34.21
CA CYS A 133 0.02 -5.11 -33.25
C CYS A 133 0.19 -6.62 -33.00
N VAL A 134 1.37 -7.00 -32.53
CA VAL A 134 1.77 -8.38 -32.25
C VAL A 134 2.09 -8.53 -30.76
N PRO A 135 1.28 -9.28 -29.99
CA PRO A 135 1.52 -9.55 -28.57
C PRO A 135 2.90 -10.16 -28.30
N GLY A 136 3.53 -9.73 -27.22
CA GLY A 136 4.87 -10.14 -26.84
C GLY A 136 5.98 -9.57 -27.73
N THR A 137 5.64 -8.72 -28.71
CA THR A 137 6.60 -8.08 -29.63
C THR A 137 6.45 -6.56 -29.62
N ASP A 138 5.21 -6.06 -29.70
CA ASP A 138 4.91 -4.63 -29.70
C ASP A 138 4.54 -4.16 -28.29
N PHE A 139 5.22 -3.10 -27.83
CA PHE A 139 5.07 -2.57 -26.48
C PHE A 139 5.02 -1.04 -26.49
N ILE A 140 4.31 -0.47 -25.51
CA ILE A 140 4.41 0.93 -25.13
C ILE A 140 5.20 1.00 -23.82
N ASN A 141 6.22 1.84 -23.73
CA ASN A 141 6.98 1.97 -22.49
C ASN A 141 6.13 2.56 -21.36
N TRP A 142 6.37 2.13 -20.13
CA TRP A 142 5.66 2.67 -18.95
C TRP A 142 6.00 4.12 -18.62
N ASP A 143 7.14 4.64 -19.09
CA ASP A 143 7.52 6.04 -18.94
C ASP A 143 6.68 6.99 -19.80
N GLU A 144 5.95 6.47 -20.79
CA GLU A 144 4.92 7.23 -21.51
C GLU A 144 3.70 7.53 -20.64
N ILE A 145 3.53 6.85 -19.50
CA ILE A 145 2.47 7.12 -18.54
C ILE A 145 3.04 7.96 -17.39
N THR A 146 2.71 9.25 -17.40
CA THR A 146 3.11 10.18 -16.35
C THR A 146 2.06 10.24 -15.25
N VAL A 147 2.51 10.34 -14.00
CA VAL A 147 1.65 10.41 -12.82
C VAL A 147 1.94 11.69 -12.05
N THR A 148 0.97 12.59 -11.99
CA THR A 148 1.10 13.88 -11.31
C THR A 148 0.30 13.89 -10.01
N PRO A 149 0.89 14.28 -8.87
CA PRO A 149 0.15 14.41 -7.63
C PRO A 149 -0.71 15.68 -7.62
N ASN A 150 -1.90 15.59 -7.04
CA ASN A 150 -2.74 16.74 -6.71
C ASN A 150 -3.08 16.71 -5.22
N GLY A 151 -2.56 17.67 -4.47
CA GLY A 151 -2.72 17.75 -3.01
C GLY A 151 -1.87 16.75 -2.21
N CYS A 152 -0.94 16.02 -2.85
CA CYS A 152 0.01 15.15 -2.15
C CYS A 152 1.24 15.94 -1.67
N THR A 153 1.86 15.47 -0.60
CA THR A 153 3.16 15.97 -0.13
C THR A 153 4.33 15.24 -0.77
N VAL A 154 4.10 14.01 -1.21
CA VAL A 154 5.09 13.14 -1.87
C VAL A 154 4.67 12.90 -3.31
N ALA A 155 5.64 12.92 -4.22
CA ALA A 155 5.40 12.57 -5.61
C ALA A 155 5.04 11.07 -5.73
N PRO A 156 4.17 10.68 -6.68
CA PRO A 156 3.91 9.28 -6.98
C PRO A 156 5.20 8.56 -7.40
N PRO A 157 5.29 7.25 -7.21
CA PRO A 157 6.42 6.48 -7.73
C PRO A 157 6.42 6.53 -9.27
N LEU A 158 7.62 6.59 -9.87
CA LEU A 158 7.76 6.50 -11.33
C LEU A 158 7.31 5.13 -11.85
N LEU A 159 6.72 5.11 -13.04
CA LEU A 159 6.36 3.87 -13.73
C LEU A 159 7.50 3.51 -14.70
N ASN A 160 8.18 2.40 -14.44
CA ASN A 160 9.39 2.01 -15.18
C ASN A 160 9.24 0.61 -15.78
N ASN A 161 9.75 0.43 -16.99
CA ASN A 161 9.82 -0.89 -17.61
C ASN A 161 10.59 -1.90 -16.75
N GLY A 162 9.92 -2.96 -16.29
CA GLY A 162 10.56 -4.09 -15.59
C GLY A 162 11.22 -3.73 -14.26
N GLY A 163 10.98 -2.53 -13.75
CA GLY A 163 11.52 -2.03 -12.50
C GLY A 163 10.41 -1.67 -11.51
N THR A 164 10.84 -1.33 -10.30
CA THR A 164 9.98 -0.81 -9.25
C THR A 164 10.32 0.65 -9.03
N GLY A 165 9.36 1.55 -9.25
CA GLY A 165 9.48 2.92 -8.76
C GLY A 165 9.14 2.99 -7.28
N THR A 166 9.78 3.87 -6.52
CA THR A 166 9.50 4.06 -5.08
C THR A 166 9.24 5.52 -4.77
N ALA A 167 8.18 5.78 -4.01
CA ALA A 167 7.92 7.05 -3.36
C ALA A 167 8.14 6.91 -1.85
N ASN A 168 9.00 7.75 -1.28
CA ASN A 168 9.34 7.72 0.14
C ASN A 168 8.53 8.76 0.90
N TYR A 169 7.59 8.31 1.72
CA TYR A 169 6.88 9.16 2.66
C TYR A 169 7.74 9.32 3.91
N PRO A 170 8.14 10.57 4.24
CA PRO A 170 9.10 10.80 5.29
C PRO A 170 8.60 10.31 6.64
N ALA A 171 9.54 9.89 7.47
CA ALA A 171 9.26 9.47 8.84
C ALA A 171 8.55 10.59 9.63
N ALA A 172 7.26 10.41 9.88
CA ALA A 172 6.42 11.30 10.67
C ALA A 172 5.37 10.49 11.45
N ALA A 173 5.03 10.93 12.66
CA ALA A 173 4.03 10.27 13.50
C ALA A 173 2.79 11.17 13.71
N PRO A 174 1.56 10.64 13.52
CA PRO A 174 1.15 9.60 12.57
C PRO A 174 1.12 10.13 11.12
N LEU A 175 1.48 9.30 10.14
CA LEU A 175 1.31 9.60 8.72
C LEU A 175 -0.16 9.45 8.35
N LYS A 176 -0.74 10.51 7.78
CA LYS A 176 -2.08 10.49 7.20
C LYS A 176 -2.09 11.38 5.97
N GLU A 177 -1.82 10.78 4.82
CA GLU A 177 -1.91 11.45 3.54
C GLU A 177 -3.19 11.06 2.81
N SER A 178 -3.84 12.03 2.20
CA SER A 178 -4.99 11.81 1.31
C SER A 178 -4.94 12.84 0.20
N CYS A 179 -4.84 12.37 -1.03
CA CYS A 179 -4.66 13.19 -2.22
C CYS A 179 -5.16 12.44 -3.45
N THR A 180 -4.91 13.00 -4.64
CA THR A 180 -5.28 12.39 -5.91
C THR A 180 -4.05 12.24 -6.80
N TRP A 181 -3.96 11.15 -7.56
CA TRP A 181 -2.97 10.97 -8.62
C TRP A 181 -3.64 11.05 -9.98
N ILE A 182 -3.08 11.86 -10.86
CA ILE A 182 -3.57 12.14 -12.21
C ILE A 182 -2.64 11.44 -13.20
N TYR A 183 -3.20 10.59 -14.06
CA TYR A 183 -2.46 9.85 -15.08
C TYR A 183 -2.64 10.49 -16.47
N THR A 184 -1.53 10.65 -17.17
CA THR A 184 -1.47 11.21 -18.52
C THR A 184 -0.61 10.33 -19.42
N TYR A 185 -0.95 10.25 -20.71
CA TYR A 185 -0.19 9.53 -21.72
C TYR A 185 0.56 10.53 -22.61
N ASP A 186 1.89 10.53 -22.57
CA ASP A 186 2.73 11.54 -23.23
C ASP A 186 2.88 11.32 -24.74
N ASN A 187 2.65 10.08 -25.21
CA ASN A 187 2.45 9.78 -26.63
C ASN A 187 3.61 10.29 -27.51
N THR A 188 4.85 10.00 -27.09
CA THR A 188 6.07 10.40 -27.80
C THR A 188 6.47 9.41 -28.89
N THR A 189 5.81 8.25 -28.94
CA THR A 189 6.06 7.18 -29.90
C THR A 189 4.80 6.84 -30.71
N VAL A 190 5.00 6.23 -31.88
CA VAL A 190 3.91 5.75 -32.75
C VAL A 190 3.89 4.21 -32.72
N PRO A 191 3.12 3.59 -31.82
CA PRO A 191 2.98 2.14 -31.79
C PRO A 191 2.08 1.63 -32.93
N PRO A 192 2.20 0.36 -33.34
CA PRO A 192 1.20 -0.28 -34.20
C PRO A 192 -0.20 -0.19 -33.59
N ASN A 193 -1.23 -0.08 -34.44
CA ASN A 193 -2.60 0.03 -33.94
C ASN A 193 -3.00 -1.22 -33.17
N GLY A 194 -3.61 -1.01 -32.00
CA GLY A 194 -4.06 -2.07 -31.14
C GLY A 194 -4.38 -1.54 -29.74
N THR A 195 -4.74 -2.46 -28.85
CA THR A 195 -5.06 -2.20 -27.45
C THR A 195 -3.89 -2.69 -26.62
N TYR A 196 -3.25 -1.78 -25.91
CA TYR A 196 -2.18 -2.06 -24.99
C TYR A 196 -2.75 -2.09 -23.58
N VAL A 197 -2.52 -3.18 -22.86
CA VAL A 197 -3.11 -3.39 -21.52
C VAL A 197 -2.01 -3.67 -20.53
N GLY A 198 -1.97 -2.87 -19.48
CA GLY A 198 -0.99 -3.00 -18.40
C GLY A 198 -1.63 -2.74 -17.04
N THR A 199 -0.99 -3.27 -16.02
CA THR A 199 -1.40 -3.11 -14.62
C THR A 199 -0.23 -2.56 -13.82
N VAL A 200 -0.48 -1.57 -12.96
CA VAL A 200 0.47 -1.15 -11.93
C VAL A 200 0.00 -1.69 -10.58
N THR A 201 0.87 -2.42 -9.90
CA THR A 201 0.62 -2.91 -8.53
C THR A 201 1.35 -2.04 -7.54
N TYR A 202 0.59 -1.33 -6.71
CA TYR A 202 1.17 -0.50 -5.65
C TYR A 202 1.22 -1.26 -4.31
N THR A 203 2.35 -1.17 -3.62
CA THR A 203 2.56 -1.79 -2.31
C THR A 203 3.14 -0.78 -1.33
N ALA A 204 2.65 -0.74 -0.09
CA ALA A 204 3.24 0.08 0.96
C ALA A 204 4.00 -0.78 1.97
N THR A 205 5.22 -0.37 2.31
CA THR A 205 6.05 -0.99 3.34
C THR A 205 6.57 0.06 4.31
N SER A 206 6.62 -0.26 5.61
CA SER A 206 7.33 0.57 6.60
C SER A 206 8.74 0.06 6.80
N VAL A 207 9.71 0.97 6.79
CA VAL A 207 11.15 0.70 7.03
C VAL A 207 11.71 1.60 8.13
#